data_AF-A0A925YST9-F1
#
_entry.id   AF-A0A925YST9-F1
#
_cell.length_a   1.000
_cell.length_b   1.000
_cell.length_c   1.000
_cell.angle_alpha   90.00
_cell.angle_beta   90.00
_cell.angle_gamma   90.00
#
_symmetry.space_group_name_H-M   'P 1'
#
loop_
_entity.id
_entity.type
_entity.pdbx_description
1 polymer ?
#
loop_
_entity_poly.entity_id
_entity_poly.type
_entity_poly.pdbx_seq_one_letter_code
_entity_poly.pdbx_strand_id
1 'polypeptide(L)'
;MSAIKLHLEMAERDALDRYAESIGVSSEDVVYAALNRLLLKEARDPETIRDIRETKDWRKDNLPLWSDSSASVHAYEGKFDAEPERSRYL
;
A
#
# COMPACT_ATOMS: atom_id res chain seq x y z
N MET A 1 26.67 -9.72 -9.62
CA MET A 1 25.25 -9.49 -9.92
C MET A 1 24.67 -8.64 -8.80
N SER A 2 24.14 -7.46 -9.09
CA SER A 2 23.43 -6.64 -8.09
C SER A 2 22.06 -7.28 -7.86
N ALA A 3 21.83 -7.87 -6.70
CA ALA A 3 20.53 -8.43 -6.34
C ALA A 3 19.72 -7.35 -5.60
N ILE A 4 18.51 -7.08 -6.06
CA ILE A 4 17.56 -6.21 -5.36
C ILE A 4 16.81 -7.07 -4.35
N LYS A 5 16.85 -6.71 -3.06
CA LYS A 5 16.05 -7.35 -2.01
C LYS A 5 14.88 -6.45 -1.66
N LEU A 6 13.67 -6.98 -1.76
CA LEU A 6 12.46 -6.29 -1.31
C LEU A 6 12.22 -6.67 0.15
N HIS A 7 12.29 -5.69 1.04
CA HIS A 7 11.90 -5.85 2.44
C HIS A 7 10.44 -5.46 2.58
N LEU A 8 9.65 -6.36 3.15
CA LEU A 8 8.23 -6.18 3.44
C LEU A 8 8.04 -6.35 4.95
N GLU A 9 7.19 -5.51 5.53
CA GLU A 9 6.68 -5.70 6.87
C GLU A 9 5.80 -6.95 6.94
N MET A 10 5.62 -7.50 8.14
CA MET A 10 4.87 -8.76 8.32
C MET A 10 3.46 -8.68 7.72
N ALA A 11 2.75 -7.58 7.92
CA ALA A 11 1.41 -7.38 7.38
C ALA A 11 1.36 -7.22 5.85
N GLU A 12 2.45 -6.78 5.22
CA GLU A 12 2.58 -6.76 3.76
C GLU A 12 2.88 -8.17 3.25
N ARG A 13 3.77 -8.88 3.95
CA ARG A 13 4.16 -10.24 3.60
C ARG A 13 2.98 -11.21 3.68
N ASP A 14 2.18 -11.13 4.74
CA ASP A 14 1.03 -11.99 4.97
C ASP A 14 -0.04 -11.83 3.87
N ALA A 15 -0.32 -10.59 3.47
CA ALA A 15 -1.25 -10.29 2.39
C ALA A 15 -0.74 -10.85 1.04
N LEU A 16 0.55 -10.67 0.76
CA LEU A 16 1.19 -11.18 -0.45
C LEU A 16 1.17 -12.71 -0.49
N ASP A 17 1.54 -13.36 0.61
CA ASP A 17 1.58 -14.83 0.71
C ASP A 17 0.17 -15.42 0.53
N ARG A 18 -0.87 -14.80 1.13
CA ARG A 18 -2.26 -15.24 0.95
C ARG A 18 -2.72 -15.11 -0.50
N TYR A 19 -2.38 -14.00 -1.15
CA TYR A 19 -2.71 -13.81 -2.56
C TYR A 19 -2.01 -14.87 -3.42
N ALA A 20 -0.72 -15.10 -3.20
CA ALA A 20 0.07 -16.09 -3.92
C ALA A 20 -0.50 -17.51 -3.74
N GLU A 21 -0.85 -17.88 -2.51
CA GLU A 21 -1.51 -19.15 -2.18
C GLU A 21 -2.84 -19.31 -2.91
N SER A 22 -3.66 -18.25 -2.97
CA SER A 22 -4.98 -18.30 -3.61
C SER A 22 -4.93 -18.61 -5.11
N ILE A 23 -3.81 -18.32 -5.77
CA ILE A 23 -3.57 -18.61 -7.20
C ILE A 23 -2.54 -19.72 -7.42
N GLY A 24 -2.04 -20.35 -6.35
CA GLY A 24 -1.12 -21.49 -6.42
C GLY A 24 0.30 -21.18 -6.92
N VAL A 25 0.83 -19.98 -6.62
CA VAL A 25 2.18 -19.56 -7.01
C VAL A 25 2.99 -19.09 -5.81
N SER A 26 4.28 -18.80 -6.00
CA SER A 26 5.09 -18.19 -4.94
C SER A 26 4.95 -16.67 -4.92
N SER A 27 5.18 -16.06 -3.75
CA SER A 27 5.23 -14.60 -3.60
C SER A 27 6.29 -13.94 -4.49
N GLU A 28 7.38 -14.65 -4.79
CA GLU A 28 8.40 -14.21 -5.74
C GLU A 28 7.85 -14.12 -7.16
N ASP A 29 7.04 -15.10 -7.59
CA ASP A 29 6.39 -15.09 -8.90
C ASP A 29 5.43 -13.91 -9.03
N VAL A 30 4.68 -13.58 -7.97
CA VAL A 30 3.78 -12.42 -7.94
C VAL A 30 4.55 -11.12 -8.11
N VAL A 31 5.62 -10.93 -7.34
CA VAL A 31 6.47 -9.73 -7.42
C VAL A 31 7.10 -9.61 -8.81
N TYR A 32 7.60 -10.72 -9.35
CA TYR A 32 8.19 -10.74 -10.68
C TYR A 32 7.16 -10.41 -11.78
N ALA A 33 5.94 -10.95 -11.69
CA ALA A 33 4.86 -10.67 -12.61
C ALA A 33 4.43 -9.19 -12.55
N ALA A 34 4.35 -8.60 -11.35
CA ALA A 34 4.06 -7.19 -11.16
C ALA A 34 5.12 -6.30 -11.82
N LEU A 35 6.41 -6.62 -11.60
CA LEU A 35 7.52 -5.90 -12.25
C LEU A 35 7.47 -6.02 -13.77
N ASN A 36 7.23 -7.23 -14.29
CA ASN A 36 7.16 -7.48 -15.71
C ASN A 36 6.02 -6.69 -16.36
N ARG A 37 4.84 -6.64 -15.73
CA ARG A 37 3.70 -5.86 -16.20
C ARG A 37 4.00 -4.37 -16.21
N LEU A 38 4.60 -3.85 -15.13
CA LEU A 38 4.99 -2.45 -15.02
C LEU A 38 5.97 -2.05 -16.13
N LEU A 39 7.03 -2.85 -16.32
CA LEU A 39 8.10 -2.53 -17.26
C LEU A 39 7.70 -2.72 -18.73
N LEU A 40 6.82 -3.67 -19.05
CA LEU A 40 6.41 -3.91 -20.43
C LEU A 40 5.23 -3.05 -20.87
N LYS A 41 4.28 -2.76 -19.98
CA LYS A 41 2.98 -2.21 -20.37
C LYS A 41 2.80 -0.73 -20.02
N GLU A 42 3.37 -0.29 -18.91
CA GLU A 42 2.99 0.98 -18.28
C GLU A 42 4.20 1.90 -18.03
N ALA A 43 5.42 1.48 -18.39
CA ALA A 43 6.67 2.20 -18.10
C ALA A 43 6.78 3.63 -18.65
N ARG A 44 5.87 4.05 -19.54
CA ARG A 44 5.84 5.41 -20.11
C ARG A 44 4.57 6.19 -19.78
N ASP A 45 3.66 5.59 -19.03
CA ASP A 45 2.44 6.27 -18.62
C ASP A 45 2.76 7.27 -17.49
N PRO A 46 2.47 8.58 -17.67
CA PRO A 46 2.77 9.59 -16.66
C PRO A 46 2.08 9.34 -15.32
N GLU A 47 0.89 8.75 -15.32
CA GLU A 47 0.15 8.42 -14.09
C GLU A 47 0.87 7.31 -13.32
N THR A 48 1.26 6.24 -14.01
CA THR A 48 2.08 5.17 -13.43
C THR A 48 3.40 5.69 -12.82
N ILE A 49 4.07 6.65 -13.48
CA ILE A 49 5.29 7.26 -12.95
C ILE A 49 5.00 8.09 -11.68
N ARG A 50 3.87 8.80 -11.64
CA ARG A 50 3.42 9.54 -10.46
C ARG A 50 3.13 8.58 -9.31
N ASP A 51 2.40 7.50 -9.57
CA ASP A 51 2.03 6.51 -8.56
C ASP A 51 3.25 5.84 -7.93
N ILE A 52 4.30 5.53 -8.72
CA ILE A 52 5.58 5.02 -8.21
C ILE A 52 6.22 6.01 -7.23
N ARG A 53 6.20 7.31 -7.56
CA ARG A 53 6.79 8.36 -6.72
C ARG A 53 5.99 8.55 -5.43
N GLU A 54 4.68 8.62 -5.53
CA GLU A 54 3.78 8.77 -4.38
C GLU A 54 3.88 7.57 -3.46
N THR A 55 3.85 6.35 -4.00
CA THR A 55 4.02 5.11 -3.22
C THR A 55 5.37 5.05 -2.52
N LYS A 56 6.46 5.50 -3.16
CA LYS A 56 7.79 5.56 -2.56
C LYS A 56 7.83 6.47 -1.33
N ASP A 57 7.13 7.59 -1.37
CA ASP A 57 7.09 8.53 -0.25
C ASP A 57 6.12 8.06 0.84
N TRP A 58 4.97 7.52 0.45
CA TRP A 58 3.94 7.08 1.39
C TRP A 58 4.33 5.84 2.20
N ARG A 59 5.04 4.87 1.59
CA ARG A 59 5.48 3.62 2.26
C ARG A 59 6.50 3.83 3.38
N LYS A 60 7.08 5.02 3.52
CA LYS A 60 8.05 5.31 4.59
C LYS A 60 7.36 5.42 5.95
N ASP A 61 6.12 5.94 5.95
CA ASP A 61 5.39 6.30 7.16
C ASP A 61 4.08 5.51 7.31
N ASN A 62 3.68 4.71 6.31
CA ASN A 62 2.39 4.00 6.28
C ASN A 62 2.48 2.61 5.61
N LEU A 63 1.60 1.69 6.03
CA LEU A 63 1.45 0.37 5.41
C LEU A 63 0.55 0.45 4.17
N PRO A 64 1.00 -0.07 3.00
CA PRO A 64 0.29 0.06 1.72
C PRO A 64 -1.12 -0.50 1.82
N LEU A 65 -2.09 0.11 1.13
CA LEU A 65 -3.52 -0.22 1.23
C LEU A 65 -3.87 -1.70 1.01
N TRP A 66 -3.01 -2.46 0.35
CA TRP A 66 -3.16 -3.90 0.11
C TRP A 66 -2.61 -4.77 1.26
N SER A 67 -1.94 -4.17 2.25
CA SER A 67 -1.49 -4.83 3.47
C SER A 67 -2.67 -5.09 4.39
N ASP A 68 -2.63 -6.22 5.10
CA ASP A 68 -3.73 -6.64 5.97
C ASP A 68 -4.00 -5.67 7.13
N SER A 69 -2.97 -4.94 7.57
CA SER A 69 -3.11 -3.95 8.64
C SER A 69 -3.60 -2.59 8.14
N SER A 70 -3.84 -2.40 6.85
CA SER A 70 -4.53 -1.19 6.33
C SER A 70 -6.02 -1.16 6.68
N ALA A 71 -6.55 -2.26 7.22
CA ALA A 71 -7.85 -2.31 7.89
C ALA A 71 -7.78 -1.96 9.40
N SER A 72 -6.60 -1.63 9.95
CA SER A 72 -6.48 -1.06 11.29
C SER A 72 -7.07 0.34 11.29
N VAL A 73 -8.26 0.44 11.87
CA VAL A 73 -9.15 1.60 12.09
C VAL A 73 -8.45 2.87 12.64
N HIS A 74 -7.16 2.84 12.98
CA HIS A 74 -6.43 3.97 13.56
C HIS A 74 -5.93 5.04 12.57
N ALA A 75 -6.13 4.90 11.25
CA ALA A 75 -5.80 5.97 10.31
C ALA A 75 -6.86 7.10 10.27
N TYR A 76 -8.06 6.89 10.81
CA TYR A 76 -9.17 7.85 10.78
C TYR A 76 -9.83 8.14 12.14
N GLU A 77 -9.21 7.77 13.26
CA GLU A 77 -9.66 8.18 14.59
C GLU A 77 -8.74 9.25 15.16
N GLY A 78 -9.00 10.51 14.82
CA GLY A 78 -8.13 11.60 15.24
C GLY A 78 -8.55 13.03 14.93
N LYS A 79 -9.81 13.29 14.60
CA LYS A 79 -10.43 14.57 14.99
C LYS A 79 -11.72 14.21 15.71
N PHE A 80 -11.77 14.51 17.00
CA PHE A 80 -13.03 14.53 17.72
C PHE A 80 -14.04 15.31 16.89
N ASP A 81 -15.22 14.73 16.67
CA ASP A 81 -16.40 15.54 16.41
C ASP A 81 -16.54 16.45 17.64
N ALA A 82 -16.05 17.69 17.53
CA ALA A 82 -16.39 18.70 18.50
C ALA A 82 -17.91 18.85 18.42
N GLU A 83 -18.62 18.40 19.45
CA GLU A 83 -20.04 18.70 19.58
C GLU A 83 -20.22 20.20 19.39
N PRO A 84 -21.17 20.65 18.57
CA PRO A 84 -21.44 22.08 18.46
C PRO A 84 -21.92 22.58 19.82
N GLU A 85 -21.09 23.40 20.48
CA GLU A 85 -21.51 24.09 21.70
C GLU A 85 -22.72 24.98 21.39
N ARG A 86 -23.70 24.98 22.28
CA ARG A 86 -24.89 25.83 22.15
C ARG A 86 -24.48 27.29 21.99
N SER A 87 -24.96 27.92 20.92
CA SER A 87 -24.82 29.36 20.68
C SER A 87 -25.22 30.15 21.93
N ARG A 88 -24.34 31.06 22.37
CA ARG A 88 -24.59 32.00 23.47
C ARG A 88 -25.39 33.24 23.06
N TYR A 89 -25.91 33.28 21.85
CA TYR A 89 -26.81 34.35 21.42
C TYR A 89 -28.26 33.94 21.71
N LEU A 90 -28.83 34.60 22.72
CA LEU A 90 -30.26 34.76 22.94
C LEU A 90 -30.90 35.55 21.79
#